data_AF-A0A8S9RVC6-F1
#
_entry.id   AF-A0A8S9RVC6-F1
#
_cell.length_a   1.000
_cell.length_b   1.000
_cell.length_c   1.000
_cell.angle_alpha   90.00
_cell.angle_beta   90.00
_cell.angle_gamma   90.00
#
_symmetry.space_group_name_H-M   'P 1'
#
loop_
_entity.id
_entity.type
_entity.pdbx_description
1 polymer ?
#
loop_
_entity_poly.entity_id
_entity_poly.type
_entity_poly.pdbx_seq_one_letter_code
_entity_poly.pdbx_strand_id
1 'polypeptide(L)' 'MLDEAAQVLSNECCHDLLKISKDCYLGMTQIPLSSYEYRFIASKAIPKSKQTWNDCVHRVENQIGNPIAFEELH' A
#
# COMPACT_ATOMS: atom_id res chain seq x y z
N MET A 1 -23.60 8.91 -3.06
CA MET A 1 -22.32 9.27 -3.71
C MET A 1 -21.26 8.99 -2.66
N LEU A 2 -20.48 7.93 -2.79
CA LEU A 2 -19.41 7.65 -1.82
C LEU A 2 -18.35 8.70 -2.02
N ASP A 3 -18.23 9.54 -1.00
CA ASP A 3 -17.30 10.65 -0.91
C ASP A 3 -15.88 10.18 -1.25
N GLU A 4 -15.32 10.81 -2.29
CA GLU A 4 -13.97 10.60 -2.80
C GLU A 4 -12.97 11.31 -1.88
N ALA A 5 -13.02 11.01 -0.59
CA ALA A 5 -11.87 11.19 0.27
C ALA A 5 -10.83 10.20 -0.23
N ALA A 6 -9.84 10.67 -1.00
CA ALA A 6 -8.62 9.93 -1.22
C ALA A 6 -8.12 9.49 0.17
N GLN A 7 -8.35 8.23 0.52
CA GLN A 7 -7.87 7.67 1.78
C GLN A 7 -6.35 7.65 1.70
N VAL A 8 -5.74 8.72 2.19
CA VAL A 8 -4.29 8.85 2.27
C VAL A 8 -3.82 7.81 3.29
N LEU A 9 -3.02 6.85 2.85
CA LEU A 9 -2.39 5.89 3.75
C LEU A 9 -1.49 6.65 4.74
N SER A 10 -1.64 6.35 6.03
CA SER A 10 -0.76 6.89 7.06
C SER A 10 0.66 6.33 6.89
N ASN A 11 1.64 7.06 7.41
CA ASN A 11 3.04 6.63 7.39
C ASN A 11 3.21 5.30 8.14
N GLU A 12 2.57 5.16 9.29
CA GLU A 12 2.54 3.93 10.09
C GLU A 12 1.98 2.74 9.28
N CYS A 13 0.86 2.95 8.57
CA CYS A 13 0.28 1.92 7.72
C CYS A 13 1.24 1.50 6.60
N CYS A 14 1.96 2.44 6.00
CA CYS A 14 2.98 2.13 5.01
C CYS A 14 4.18 1.37 5.61
N HIS A 15 4.64 1.73 6.81
CA HIS A 15 5.68 0.96 7.52
C HIS A 15 5.25 -0.47 7.77
N ASP A 16 4.03 -0.69 8.26
CA ASP A 16 3.50 -2.03 8.50
C ASP A 16 3.30 -2.83 7.21
N LEU A 17 2.80 -2.20 6.16
CA LEU A 17 2.62 -2.82 4.86
C LEU A 17 3.97 -3.25 4.25
N LEU A 18 5.01 -2.44 4.37
CA LEU A 18 6.34 -2.74 3.83
C LEU A 18 7.12 -3.80 4.63
N LYS A 19 6.71 -4.12 5.87
CA LYS A 19 7.24 -5.31 6.59
C LYS A 19 6.88 -6.60 5.87
N ILE A 20 5.79 -6.60 5.10
CA ILE A 20 5.39 -7.69 4.23
C ILE A 20 6.21 -7.58 2.95
N SER A 21 6.90 -8.64 2.51
CA SER A 21 7.63 -8.56 1.24
C SER A 21 6.69 -8.21 0.07
N LYS A 22 7.22 -7.49 -0.93
CA LYS A 22 6.47 -7.06 -2.11
C LYS A 22 5.69 -8.21 -2.76
N ASP A 23 6.35 -9.35 -2.92
CA ASP A 23 5.76 -10.52 -3.57
C ASP A 23 4.64 -11.13 -2.73
N CYS A 24 4.78 -11.14 -1.40
CA CYS A 24 3.73 -11.60 -0.50
C CYS A 24 2.52 -10.65 -0.54
N TYR A 25 2.74 -9.33 -0.47
CA TYR A 25 1.67 -8.34 -0.56
C TYR A 25 0.91 -8.42 -1.90
N LEU A 26 1.65 -8.49 -3.01
CA LEU A 26 1.04 -8.63 -4.34
C LEU A 26 0.37 -9.99 -4.50
N GLY A 27 0.92 -11.05 -3.93
CA GLY A 27 0.32 -12.39 -3.88
C GLY A 27 -1.02 -12.41 -3.13
N MET A 28 -1.08 -11.78 -1.95
CA MET A 28 -2.32 -11.63 -1.18
C MET A 28 -3.38 -10.83 -1.93
N THR A 29 -2.98 -9.94 -2.84
CA THR A 29 -3.91 -9.27 -3.73
C THR A 29 -4.32 -10.18 -4.90
N GLN A 30 -3.36 -10.78 -5.60
CA GLN A 30 -3.61 -11.48 -6.87
C GLN A 30 -4.29 -12.84 -6.69
N ILE A 31 -3.96 -13.59 -5.64
CA ILE A 31 -4.47 -14.94 -5.42
C ILE A 31 -6.00 -14.92 -5.23
N PRO A 32 -6.58 -14.11 -4.32
CA PRO A 32 -8.04 -14.02 -4.19
C PRO A 32 -8.71 -13.52 -5.48
N LEU A 33 -8.07 -12.58 -6.17
CA LEU A 33 -8.58 -11.99 -7.42
C LEU A 33 -8.53 -12.93 -8.63
N SER A 34 -7.77 -14.02 -8.54
CA SER A 34 -7.77 -15.08 -9.56
C SER A 34 -8.97 -16.03 -9.45
N SER A 35 -9.69 -16.00 -8.32
CA SER A 35 -10.91 -16.78 -8.13
C SER A 35 -12.06 -16.24 -9.00
N TYR A 36 -13.00 -17.14 -9.36
CA TYR A 36 -14.17 -16.78 -10.17
C TYR A 36 -15.00 -15.65 -9.54
N GLU A 37 -15.07 -15.62 -8.21
CA GLU A 37 -15.88 -14.68 -7.43
C GLU A 37 -15.36 -13.24 -7.55
N TYR A 38 -14.04 -13.05 -7.64
CA TYR A 38 -13.43 -11.71 -7.59
C TYR A 38 -12.70 -11.31 -8.88
N ARG A 39 -12.63 -12.17 -9.90
CA ARG A 39 -11.96 -11.85 -11.17
C ARG A 39 -12.48 -10.58 -11.85
N PHE A 40 -13.74 -10.22 -11.62
CA PHE A 40 -14.36 -9.05 -12.26
C PHE A 40 -13.76 -7.71 -11.78
N ILE A 41 -13.17 -7.66 -10.58
CA ILE A 41 -12.48 -6.46 -10.06
C ILE A 41 -10.97 -6.51 -10.25
N ALA A 42 -10.42 -7.66 -10.70
CA ALA A 42 -8.98 -7.89 -10.77
C ALA A 42 -8.25 -6.82 -11.61
N SER A 43 -8.85 -6.41 -12.73
CA SER A 43 -8.29 -5.39 -13.64
C SER A 43 -8.12 -4.02 -13.00
N LYS A 44 -8.87 -3.70 -11.95
CA LYS A 44 -8.77 -2.45 -11.19
C LYS A 44 -7.96 -2.61 -9.91
N ALA A 45 -8.18 -3.69 -9.18
CA ALA A 45 -7.56 -3.91 -7.87
C ALA A 45 -6.06 -4.22 -7.96
N ILE A 46 -5.62 -4.99 -8.96
CA ILE A 46 -4.20 -5.34 -9.12
C ILE A 46 -3.34 -4.09 -9.41
N PRO A 47 -3.68 -3.22 -10.39
CA PRO A 47 -2.92 -1.99 -10.62
C PRO A 47 -2.92 -1.06 -9.41
N LYS A 48 -4.07 -0.92 -8.72
CA LYS A 48 -4.18 -0.08 -7.53
C LYS A 48 -3.31 -0.58 -6.38
N SER A 49 -3.29 -1.90 -6.14
CA SER A 49 -2.41 -2.51 -5.14
C SER A 49 -0.92 -2.27 -5.44
N LYS A 50 -0.51 -2.39 -6.71
CA LYS A 50 0.87 -2.05 -7.14
C LYS A 50 1.20 -0.58 -6.91
N GLN A 51 0.27 0.32 -7.22
CA GLN A 51 0.43 1.76 -6.98
C GLN A 51 0.60 2.04 -5.49
N THR A 52 -0.27 1.50 -4.64
CA THR A 52 -0.19 1.60 -3.19
C THR A 52 1.17 1.15 -2.63
N TRP A 53 1.70 0.03 -3.13
CA TRP A 53 3.03 -0.43 -2.72
C TRP A 53 4.11 0.62 -3.03
N ASN A 54 4.13 1.14 -4.26
CA ASN A 54 5.12 2.12 -4.68
C ASN A 54 4.99 3.44 -3.91
N ASP A 55 3.76 3.89 -3.65
CA ASP A 55 3.49 5.10 -2.86
C ASP A 55 4.02 4.94 -1.42
N CYS A 56 3.86 3.77 -0.82
CA CYS A 56 4.41 3.49 0.51
C CYS A 56 5.93 3.44 0.53
N VAL A 57 6.58 2.81 -0.46
CA VAL A 57 8.04 2.82 -0.61
C VAL A 57 8.55 4.26 -0.66
N HIS A 58 7.97 5.08 -1.54
CA HIS A 58 8.39 6.46 -1.70
C HIS A 58 8.21 7.30 -0.42
N ARG A 59 7.12 7.10 0.32
CA ARG A 59 6.86 7.80 1.59
C ARG A 59 7.88 7.45 2.67
N VAL A 60 8.22 6.17 2.82
CA VAL A 60 9.19 5.72 3.84
C VAL A 60 10.61 6.15 3.47
N GLU A 61 11.00 6.06 2.19
CA GLU A 61 12.29 6.56 1.71
C GLU A 61 12.44 8.07 1.98
N ASN A 62 11.40 8.86 1.70
CA ASN A 62 11.40 10.30 1.97
C ASN A 62 11.45 10.65 3.47
N GLN A 63 10.97 9.77 4.36
CA GLN A 63 11.10 9.94 5.80
C GLN A 63 12.53 9.66 6.29
N ILE A 64 13.19 8.62 5.75
CA ILE A 64 14.58 8.30 6.09
C ILE A 64 15.53 9.45 5.69
N GLY A 65 15.19 10.19 4.64
CA GLY A 65 15.91 11.40 4.21
C GLY A 65 15.54 12.68 4.97
N ASN A 66 14.55 12.66 5.87
CA ASN A 66 14.06 13.85 6.57
C ASN A 66 14.45 13.82 8.06
N PRO A 67 15.27 14.77 8.56
CA PRO A 67 15.73 14.80 9.95
C PRO A 67 14.60 14.82 11.00
N ILE A 68 13.40 15.29 10.63
CA ILE A 68 12.29 15.54 11.56
C ILE A 68 11.58 14.25 11.99
N ALA A 69 11.72 13.14 11.25
CA ALA A 69 10.99 11.90 11.53
C ALA A 69 11.53 11.10 12.74
N PHE A 70 12.74 11.41 13.23
CA PHE A 70 13.34 10.68 14.36
C PHE A 70 12.82 11.15 15.73
N GLU A 71 12.18 12.32 15.80
CA GLU A 71 11.84 12.97 17.06
C GLU A 71 10.44 12.60 17.60
N GLU A 72 9.61 11.92 16.80
CA GLU A 72 8.29 11.41 17.23
C GLU A 72 8.32 9.95 17.73
N LEU A 73 9.52 9.36 17.89
CA LEU A 73 9.70 7.95 18.31
C LEU A 73 10.30 7.79 19.72
N HIS A 74 10.26 8.85 20.55
CA HIS A 74 10.63 8.80 21.98
C HIS A 74 9.49 9.26 22.89
#